data_AF-A0A5N5GCV1-F1
#
_entry.id   AF-A0A5N5GCV1-F1
#
_cell.length_a   1.000
_cell.length_b   1.000
_cell.length_c   1.000
_cell.angle_alpha   90.00
_cell.angle_beta   90.00
_cell.angle_gamma   90.00
#
_symmetry.space_group_name_H-M   'P 1'
#
loop_
_entity.id
_entity.type
_entity.pdbx_description
1 polymer ?
#
loop_
_entity_poly.entity_id
_entity_poly.type
_entity_poly.pdbx_seq_one_letter_code
_entity_poly.pdbx_strand_id
1 'polypeptide(L)' 'MHLCDLEKKEYLSCLKTSGHQSEKCRLFSKKYLECRMEKNLMAKQDMSELGFVRESNSDASGEKVSERIAN' A
#
# COMPACT_ATOMS: atom_id res chain seq x y z
N MET A 1 15.06 -4.10 16.74
CA MET A 1 14.11 -5.18 16.41
C MET A 1 13.37 -4.77 15.15
N HIS A 2 13.59 -5.50 14.05
CA HIS A 2 13.29 -5.10 12.66
C HIS A 2 12.20 -6.00 12.07
N LEU A 3 11.00 -5.98 12.66
CA LEU A 3 9.99 -7.02 12.46
C LEU A 3 9.27 -6.97 11.09
N CYS A 4 9.27 -5.81 10.43
CA CYS A 4 8.63 -5.61 9.11
C CYS A 4 9.61 -4.95 8.12
N ASP A 5 10.90 -5.21 8.28
CA ASP A 5 11.96 -4.58 7.48
C ASP A 5 11.95 -5.05 6.03
N LEU A 6 11.50 -6.28 5.77
CA LEU A 6 11.38 -6.82 4.43
C LEU A 6 10.31 -6.05 3.65
N GLU A 7 9.09 -5.96 4.18
CA GLU A 7 7.97 -5.26 3.54
C GLU A 7 8.26 -3.77 3.40
N LYS A 8 8.93 -3.17 4.39
CA LYS A 8 9.42 -1.79 4.32
C LYS A 8 10.41 -1.60 3.16
N LYS A 9 11.39 -2.49 3.02
CA LYS A 9 12.39 -2.41 1.95
C LYS A 9 11.73 -2.54 0.59
N GLU A 10 10.80 -3.48 0.42
CA GLU A 10 10.05 -3.65 -0.82
C GLU A 10 9.23 -2.41 -1.18
N TYR A 11 8.51 -1.83 -0.20
CA TYR A 11 7.75 -0.60 -0.40
C TYR A 11 8.66 0.58 -0.79
N LEU A 12 9.76 0.78 -0.05
CA LEU A 12 10.72 1.83 -0.36
C LEU A 12 11.43 1.61 -1.71
N SER A 13 11.72 0.36 -2.06
CA SER A 13 12.30 0.00 -3.36
C SER A 13 11.35 0.37 -4.49
N CYS A 14 10.07 -0.01 -4.37
CA CYS A 14 9.04 0.38 -5.33
C CYS A 14 8.90 1.89 -5.45
N LEU A 15 8.90 2.63 -4.34
CA LEU A 15 8.83 4.09 -4.40
C LEU A 15 10.01 4.68 -5.17
N LYS A 16 11.23 4.18 -4.94
CA LYS A 16 12.41 4.65 -5.67
C LYS A 16 12.32 4.36 -7.17
N THR A 17 11.88 3.17 -7.56
CA THR A 17 11.76 2.80 -8.99
C THR A 17 10.58 3.47 -9.67
N SER A 18 9.52 3.78 -8.93
CA SER A 18 8.29 4.40 -9.45
C SER A 18 8.31 5.93 -9.37
N GLY A 19 9.43 6.56 -9.03
CA GLY A 19 9.52 8.02 -8.93
C GLY A 19 8.65 8.62 -7.80
N HIS A 20 8.60 7.94 -6.65
CA HIS A 20 7.81 8.28 -5.47
C HIS A 20 6.29 8.25 -5.68
N GLN A 21 5.80 7.60 -6.73
CA GLN A 21 4.39 7.39 -6.99
C GLN A 21 3.82 6.29 -6.08
N SER A 22 3.30 6.68 -4.92
CA SER A 22 2.78 5.75 -3.90
C SER A 22 1.63 4.87 -4.40
N GLU A 23 0.83 5.36 -5.35
CA GLU A 23 -0.28 4.62 -5.95
C GLU A 23 0.20 3.36 -6.70
N LYS A 24 1.34 3.43 -7.39
CA LYS A 24 1.96 2.28 -8.06
C LYS A 24 2.48 1.23 -7.07
N CYS A 25 2.77 1.67 -5.85
CA CYS A 25 3.31 0.84 -4.77
C CYS A 25 2.25 0.42 -3.75
N ARG A 26 0.96 0.58 -4.09
CA ARG A 26 -0.16 0.28 -3.18
C ARG A 26 -0.11 -1.15 -2.65
N LEU A 27 0.25 -2.12 -3.49
CA LEU A 27 0.42 -3.52 -3.07
C LEU A 27 1.50 -3.69 -1.98
N PHE A 28 2.65 -3.05 -2.15
CA PHE A 28 3.74 -3.14 -1.16
C PHE A 28 3.40 -2.37 0.12
N SER A 29 2.73 -1.22 -0.01
CA SER A 29 2.25 -0.45 1.14
C SER A 29 1.23 -1.24 1.97
N LYS A 30 0.35 -2.00 1.31
CA LYS A 30 -0.61 -2.90 1.95
C LYS A 30 0.11 -3.96 2.80
N LYS A 31 1.03 -4.72 2.20
CA LYS A 31 1.81 -5.75 2.91
C LYS A 31 2.56 -5.18 4.11
N TYR A 32 3.15 -3.99 3.95
CA TYR A 32 3.85 -3.31 5.03
C TYR A 32 2.92 -2.92 6.20
N LEU A 33 1.75 -2.37 5.89
CA LEU A 33 0.76 -2.00 6.91
C LEU A 33 0.16 -3.23 7.60
N GLU A 34 -0.13 -4.29 6.86
CA GLU A 34 -0.61 -5.57 7.42
C GLU A 34 0.39 -6.15 8.42
N CYS A 35 1.69 -6.20 8.06
CA CYS A 35 2.74 -6.64 8.99
C CYS A 35 2.76 -5.80 10.26
N ARG A 36 2.67 -4.46 10.14
CA ARG A 36 2.69 -3.58 11.32
C ARG A 36 1.48 -3.79 12.22
N MET A 37 0.29 -4.01 11.67
CA MET A 37 -0.91 -4.32 12.46
C MET A 37 -0.81 -5.68 13.15
N GLU A 38 -0.31 -6.70 12.45
CA GLU A 38 -0.14 -8.05 13.01
C GLU A 38 0.85 -8.04 14.18
N LYS A 39 1.96 -7.31 14.04
CA LYS A 39 2.98 -7.17 15.09
C LYS A 39 2.60 -6.17 16.18
N ASN A 40 1.38 -5.62 16.16
CA ASN A 40 0.91 -4.58 17.08
C ASN A 40 1.83 -3.34 17.11
N LEU A 41 2.50 -3.06 15.98
CA LEU A 41 3.31 -1.84 15.74
C LEU A 41 2.46 -0.70 15.16
N MET A 42 1.16 -0.94 14.97
CA MET A 42 0.14 0.01 14.55
C MET A 42 -1.21 -0.43 15.13
N ALA A 43 -2.11 0.53 15.39
CA ALA A 43 -3.48 0.23 15.74
C ALA A 43 -4.14 -0.58 14.63
N LYS A 44 -4.90 -1.62 15.01
CA LYS A 44 -5.66 -2.43 14.06
C LYS A 44 -6.84 -1.61 13.55
N GLN A 45 -6.91 -1.43 12.25
CA GLN A 45 -7.97 -0.71 11.54
C GLN A 45 -8.36 -1.53 10.31
N ASP A 46 -9.57 -1.32 9.79
CA ASP A 46 -9.96 -2.03 8.57
C ASP A 46 -9.14 -1.53 7.37
N MET A 47 -8.72 -2.46 6.51
CA MET A 47 -7.92 -2.12 5.34
C MET A 47 -8.68 -1.23 4.37
N SER A 48 -10.01 -1.32 4.32
CA SER A 48 -10.85 -0.46 3.49
C SER A 48 -10.85 0.99 3.97
N GLU A 49 -10.74 1.24 5.28
CA GLU A 49 -10.64 2.60 5.86
C GLU A 49 -9.31 3.27 5.49
N LEU A 50 -8.26 2.46 5.32
CA LEU A 50 -6.96 2.90 4.79
C LEU A 50 -6.96 3.01 3.26
N GLY A 51 -8.13 2.87 2.63
CA GLY A 51 -8.32 2.94 1.19
C GLY A 51 -7.95 1.65 0.45
N PHE A 52 -7.64 0.53 1.10
CA PHE A 52 -7.39 -0.74 0.40
C PHE A 52 -8.69 -1.53 0.21
N VAL A 53 -9.57 -1.01 -0.64
CA VAL A 53 -10.78 -1.71 -1.07
C VAL A 53 -10.39 -2.98 -1.82
N ARG A 54 -11.07 -4.10 -1.53
CA ARG A 54 -10.90 -5.37 -2.25
C ARG A 54 -11.36 -5.22 -3.71
N GLU A 55 -10.46 -4.81 -4.59
CA GLU A 55 -10.62 -5.15 -6.00
C GLU A 55 -10.24 -6.62 -6.15
N SER A 56 -11.24 -7.43 -6.47
CA SER A 56 -11.12 -8.85 -6.73
C SER A 56 -10.07 -9.11 -7.81
N ASN A 57 -8.96 -9.71 -7.40
CA ASN A 57 -8.06 -10.50 -8.25
C ASN A 57 -7.48 -9.78 -9.49
N SER A 58 -6.47 -8.94 -9.31
CA SER A 58 -5.50 -8.63 -10.36
C SER A 58 -4.17 -8.24 -9.71
N ASP A 59 -3.31 -9.24 -9.53
CA ASP A 59 -1.88 -9.03 -9.42
C ASP A 59 -1.39 -8.25 -10.66
N ALA A 60 -0.57 -7.24 -10.41
CA ALA A 60 0.18 -6.44 -11.38
C ALA A 60 -0.61 -5.48 -12.30
N SER A 61 -0.19 -4.20 -12.22
CA SER A 61 -0.34 -3.13 -13.21
C SER A 61 -1.53 -2.17 -13.07
N GLY A 62 -1.19 -0.92 -12.72
CA GLY A 62 -1.56 0.27 -13.49
C GLY A 62 -3.03 0.64 -13.72
N GLU A 63 -3.39 1.79 -13.13
CA GLU A 63 -4.35 2.78 -13.66
C GLU A 63 -5.83 2.40 -13.84
N LYS A 64 -6.67 3.01 -12.99
CA LYS A 64 -7.69 3.96 -13.49
C LYS A 64 -7.71 5.26 -12.68
N VAL A 65 -7.54 6.35 -13.43
CA VAL A 65 -7.68 7.76 -13.05
C VAL A 65 -9.13 8.23 -13.26
N SER A 66 -9.49 9.32 -12.57
CA SER A 66 -10.65 10.24 -12.74
C SER A 66 -11.88 9.86 -11.90
N GLU A 67 -12.39 10.73 -11.03
CA GLU A 67 -13.02 12.00 -11.43
C GLU A 67 -12.61 13.19 -10.54
N ARG A 68 -11.99 14.20 -11.15
CA ARG A 68 -12.07 15.58 -10.65
C ARG A 68 -13.42 16.13 -11.11
N ILE A 69 -14.34 16.39 -10.19
CA ILE A 69 -15.42 17.35 -10.45
C ILE A 69 -15.07 18.61 -9.67
N ALA A 70 -14.53 19.59 -10.39
CA ALA A 70 -14.60 20.97 -9.98
C ALA A 70 -16.07 21.41 -10.06
N ASN A 71 -16.55 22.07 -9.01
CA ASN A 71 -17.73 22.92 -9.07
C ASN A 71 -17.33 24.31 -8.57
#